data_AF-A0A2H3D9T2-F1
#
_entry.id   AF-A0A2H3D9T2-F1
#
_cell.length_a   1.000
_cell.length_b   1.000
_cell.length_c   1.000
_cell.angle_alpha   90.00
_cell.angle_beta   90.00
_cell.angle_gamma   90.00
#
_symmetry.space_group_name_H-M   'P 1'
#
loop_
_entity.id
_entity.type
_entity.pdbx_description
1 polymer ?
#
loop_
_entity_poly.entity_id
_entity_poly.type
_entity_poly.pdbx_seq_one_letter_code
_entity_poly.pdbx_strand_id
1 'polypeptide(L)'
;MVYRDMVSKEAWEEKNNVVVADLDRILHRFTLVMICRCGFGMPVEWTQGIDHSELVTFDRELSVAARTIILRFILPDRVWKLPIQSLCSIMQSWKNVLSLMTSIAARRQAELSLEKHFGDGNIADLLTKLVSATDGANKYALEPAEVTANMMSLLFAGNETTSSALLSTITLLALHPDEQEKAYQEILREAPCKEGLSLSTSARLRRVRPCL
;
A
#
# COMPACT_ATOMS: atom_id res chain seq x y z
N MET A 1 -10.95 8.13 4.64
CA MET A 1 -9.67 8.47 3.95
C MET A 1 -8.57 7.95 4.85
N VAL A 2 -7.61 7.19 4.34
CA VAL A 2 -6.67 6.39 5.16
C VAL A 2 -6.03 7.18 6.32
N TYR A 3 -5.64 8.44 6.09
CA TYR A 3 -5.13 9.32 7.13
C TYR A 3 -6.11 9.53 8.30
N ARG A 4 -7.40 9.81 8.02
CA ARG A 4 -8.40 10.00 9.08
C ARG A 4 -8.63 8.71 9.87
N ASP A 5 -8.67 7.58 9.16
CA ASP A 5 -8.82 6.26 9.78
C ASP A 5 -7.64 5.98 10.72
N MET A 6 -6.41 6.30 10.30
CA MET A 6 -5.20 6.21 11.13
C MET A 6 -5.27 7.11 12.37
N VAL A 7 -5.50 8.42 12.19
CA VAL A 7 -5.51 9.39 13.30
C VAL A 7 -6.58 9.03 14.34
N SER A 8 -7.76 8.60 13.89
CA SER A 8 -8.84 8.14 14.77
C SER A 8 -8.45 6.87 15.53
N LYS A 9 -7.93 5.84 14.85
CA LYS A 9 -7.60 4.55 15.47
C LYS A 9 -6.35 4.58 16.36
N GLU A 10 -5.40 5.47 16.08
CA GLU A 10 -4.25 5.73 16.95
C GLU A 10 -4.58 6.71 18.11
N ALA A 11 -5.83 7.20 18.17
CA ALA A 11 -6.32 8.14 19.17
C ALA A 11 -5.48 9.43 19.26
N TRP A 12 -5.17 10.02 18.10
CA TRP A 12 -4.41 11.27 18.00
C TRP A 12 -5.30 12.51 18.01
N GLU A 13 -6.58 12.40 17.63
CA GLU A 13 -7.50 13.55 17.55
C GLU A 13 -7.72 14.25 18.91
N GLU A 14 -7.63 13.51 20.00
CA GLU A 14 -7.92 13.99 21.36
C GLU A 14 -6.68 14.52 22.10
N LYS A 15 -5.51 14.52 21.46
CA LYS A 15 -4.23 14.80 22.12
C LYS A 15 -3.54 16.04 21.55
N ASN A 16 -3.17 16.97 22.42
CA ASN A 16 -2.37 18.14 22.05
C ASN A 16 -0.90 17.80 21.73
N ASN A 17 -0.40 16.70 22.28
CA ASN A 17 0.94 16.17 22.02
C ASN A 17 0.86 14.65 21.87
N VAL A 18 1.50 14.13 20.82
CA VAL A 18 1.54 12.70 20.52
C VAL A 18 2.99 12.25 20.47
N VAL A 19 3.31 11.20 21.21
CA VAL A 19 4.60 10.52 21.11
C VAL A 19 4.40 9.26 20.27
N VAL A 20 5.08 9.20 19.12
CA VAL A 20 5.07 8.04 18.23
C VAL A 20 6.34 7.24 18.47
N ALA A 21 6.22 6.09 19.15
CA ALA A 21 7.36 5.26 19.49
C ALA A 21 7.97 4.51 18.28
N ASP A 22 7.13 4.18 17.29
CA ASP A 22 7.51 3.39 16.12
C ASP A 22 6.83 3.98 14.87
N LEU A 23 7.47 5.01 14.30
CA LEU A 23 6.98 5.69 13.10
C LEU A 23 7.12 4.82 11.85
N ASP A 24 8.16 3.99 11.79
CA ASP A 24 8.39 3.04 10.70
C ASP A 24 7.20 2.10 10.51
N ARG A 25 6.73 1.49 11.61
CA ARG A 25 5.54 0.62 11.59
C ARG A 25 4.30 1.33 11.06
N ILE A 26 4.09 2.59 11.45
CA ILE A 26 2.92 3.38 11.02
C ILE A 26 3.02 3.70 9.53
N LEU A 27 4.20 4.11 9.04
CA LEU A 27 4.38 4.48 7.64
C LEU A 27 4.30 3.27 6.70
N HIS A 28 4.82 2.11 7.11
CA HIS A 28 4.63 0.86 6.37
C HIS A 28 3.16 0.47 6.32
N ARG A 29 2.42 0.61 7.44
CA ARG A 29 0.99 0.33 7.44
C ARG A 29 0.22 1.29 6.54
N PHE A 30 0.54 2.57 6.62
CA PHE A 30 -0.09 3.63 5.83
C PHE A 30 0.07 3.40 4.33
N THR A 31 1.31 3.18 3.89
CA THR A 31 1.62 2.95 2.47
C THR A 31 0.98 1.67 1.95
N LEU A 32 0.96 0.59 2.75
CA LEU A 32 0.29 -0.67 2.40
C LEU A 32 -1.21 -0.49 2.21
N VAL A 33 -1.89 0.14 3.17
CA VAL A 33 -3.35 0.37 3.11
C VAL A 33 -3.68 1.29 1.93
N MET A 34 -2.85 2.30 1.66
CA MET A 34 -3.02 3.19 0.50
C MET A 34 -2.95 2.43 -0.82
N ILE A 35 -1.92 1.62 -1.05
CA ILE A 35 -1.80 0.87 -2.32
C ILE A 35 -2.90 -0.20 -2.46
N CYS A 36 -3.30 -0.87 -1.38
CA CYS A 36 -4.39 -1.83 -1.40
C CYS A 36 -5.74 -1.18 -1.77
N ARG A 37 -6.09 -0.06 -1.13
CA ARG A 37 -7.36 0.63 -1.39
C ARG A 37 -7.37 1.36 -2.74
N CYS A 38 -6.35 2.17 -3.02
CA CYS A 38 -6.32 3.01 -4.22
C CYS A 38 -5.84 2.26 -5.46
N GLY A 39 -4.87 1.37 -5.32
CA GLY A 39 -4.34 0.58 -6.43
C GLY A 39 -5.26 -0.58 -6.80
N PHE A 40 -5.69 -1.37 -5.82
CA PHE A 40 -6.36 -2.65 -6.08
C PHE A 40 -7.85 -2.66 -5.71
N GLY A 41 -8.40 -1.55 -5.23
CA GLY A 41 -9.81 -1.48 -4.80
C GLY A 41 -10.12 -2.41 -3.61
N MET A 42 -9.11 -2.80 -2.84
CA MET A 42 -9.27 -3.71 -1.70
C MET A 42 -9.50 -2.91 -0.42
N PRO A 43 -10.64 -3.09 0.29
CA PRO A 43 -11.02 -2.28 1.43
C PRO A 43 -10.30 -2.70 2.72
N VAL A 44 -8.96 -2.80 2.69
CA VAL A 44 -8.14 -3.15 3.86
C VAL A 44 -8.31 -2.10 4.97
N GLU A 45 -8.57 -2.52 6.20
CA GLU A 45 -8.76 -1.62 7.34
C GLU A 45 -7.43 -1.09 7.91
N TRP A 46 -7.45 0.00 8.69
CA TRP A 46 -6.24 0.48 9.37
C TRP A 46 -5.75 -0.54 10.41
N THR A 47 -6.65 -1.00 11.27
CA THR A 47 -6.36 -2.03 12.28
C THR A 47 -6.49 -3.41 11.66
N GLN A 48 -5.51 -4.28 11.93
CA GLN A 48 -5.63 -5.69 11.58
C GLN A 48 -6.69 -6.34 12.48
N GLY A 49 -7.75 -6.87 11.87
CA GLY A 49 -8.78 -7.62 12.58
C GLY A 49 -8.22 -8.93 13.16
N ILE A 50 -8.96 -9.51 14.10
CA ILE A 50 -8.66 -10.85 14.67
C ILE A 50 -9.47 -11.93 13.93
N ASP A 51 -10.42 -11.53 13.08
CA ASP A 51 -11.24 -12.47 12.33
C ASP A 51 -10.43 -13.30 11.31
N HIS A 52 -11.03 -14.40 10.86
CA HIS A 52 -10.46 -15.28 9.84
C HIS A 52 -11.03 -14.99 8.45
N SER A 53 -11.49 -13.76 8.20
CA SER A 53 -11.92 -13.39 6.86
C SER A 53 -10.74 -13.47 5.88
N GLU A 54 -11.07 -13.70 4.61
CA GLU A 54 -10.08 -13.76 3.54
C GLU A 54 -9.27 -12.47 3.46
N LEU A 55 -9.92 -11.31 3.65
CA LEU A 55 -9.28 -9.98 3.60
C LEU A 55 -8.33 -9.73 4.78
N VAL A 56 -8.71 -10.12 5.99
CA VAL A 56 -7.84 -9.97 7.17
C VAL A 56 -6.64 -10.92 7.09
N THR A 57 -6.86 -12.14 6.62
CA THR A 57 -5.77 -13.09 6.36
C THR A 57 -4.84 -12.53 5.29
N PHE A 58 -5.37 -12.06 4.16
CA PHE A 58 -4.60 -11.42 3.11
C PHE A 58 -3.74 -10.27 3.64
N ASP A 59 -4.34 -9.36 4.39
CA ASP A 59 -3.67 -8.20 4.95
C ASP A 59 -2.52 -8.57 5.91
N ARG A 60 -2.72 -9.56 6.77
CA ARG A 60 -1.68 -10.06 7.68
C ARG A 60 -0.54 -10.70 6.91
N GLU A 61 -0.84 -11.65 6.02
CA GLU A 61 0.19 -12.38 5.27
C GLU A 61 0.94 -11.43 4.32
N LEU A 62 0.25 -10.45 3.73
CA LEU A 62 0.85 -9.43 2.86
C LEU A 62 1.80 -8.53 3.65
N SER A 63 1.43 -8.13 4.87
CA SER A 63 2.30 -7.35 5.74
C SER A 63 3.61 -8.07 6.05
N VAL A 64 3.57 -9.39 6.27
CA VAL A 64 4.76 -10.22 6.46
C VAL A 64 5.57 -10.31 5.16
N ALA A 65 4.92 -10.59 4.02
CA ALA A 65 5.59 -10.69 2.73
C ALA A 65 6.30 -9.37 2.36
N ALA A 66 5.65 -8.22 2.58
CA ALA A 66 6.19 -6.90 2.28
C ALA A 66 7.44 -6.59 3.12
N ARG A 67 7.40 -6.83 4.43
CA ARG A 67 8.55 -6.60 5.33
C ARG A 67 9.73 -7.54 5.08
N THR A 68 9.48 -8.70 4.45
CA THR A 68 10.49 -9.75 4.26
C THR A 68 10.95 -9.88 2.81
N ILE A 69 10.53 -8.96 1.94
CA ILE A 69 10.88 -8.93 0.52
C ILE A 69 12.38 -8.85 0.27
N ILE A 70 13.06 -7.97 1.02
CA ILE A 70 14.50 -7.78 0.89
C ILE A 70 15.24 -9.06 1.29
N LEU A 71 14.80 -9.72 2.37
CA LEU A 71 15.35 -11.01 2.79
C LEU A 71 15.15 -12.08 1.70
N ARG A 72 13.98 -12.11 1.05
CA ARG A 72 13.69 -13.03 -0.06
C ARG A 72 14.65 -12.85 -1.24
N PHE A 73 15.03 -11.62 -1.57
CA PHE A 73 15.95 -11.31 -2.67
C PHE A 73 17.42 -11.58 -2.35
N ILE A 74 17.85 -11.36 -1.11
CA ILE A 74 19.26 -11.45 -0.72
C ILE A 74 19.66 -12.88 -0.31
N LEU A 75 18.75 -13.63 0.32
CA LEU A 75 19.06 -14.96 0.85
C LEU A 75 19.05 -16.04 -0.26
N PRO A 76 20.13 -16.86 -0.37
CA PRO A 76 20.19 -17.96 -1.33
C PRO A 76 19.07 -19.00 -1.15
N ASP A 77 18.66 -19.66 -2.24
CA ASP A 77 17.60 -20.70 -2.22
C ASP A 77 17.81 -21.83 -1.23
N ARG A 78 19.07 -22.13 -0.87
CA ARG A 78 19.40 -23.16 0.13
C ARG A 78 18.99 -22.76 1.54
N VAL A 79 19.01 -21.46 1.86
CA VAL A 79 18.64 -20.93 3.19
C VAL A 79 17.16 -21.20 3.47
N TRP A 80 16.31 -21.06 2.46
CA TRP A 80 14.88 -21.34 2.54
C TRP A 80 14.53 -22.82 2.77
N LYS A 81 15.49 -23.75 2.65
CA LYS A 81 15.29 -25.18 2.94
C LYS A 81 15.61 -25.56 4.39
N LEU A 82 16.15 -24.63 5.19
CA LEU A 82 16.50 -24.88 6.58
C LEU A 82 15.23 -24.97 7.43
N PRO A 83 15.16 -25.90 8.41
CA PRO A 83 13.99 -26.09 9.28
C PRO A 83 13.90 -25.01 10.38
N ILE A 84 14.08 -23.74 10.01
CA ILE A 84 13.99 -22.59 10.91
C ILE A 84 12.56 -22.07 10.85
N GLN A 85 11.87 -22.07 12.00
CA GLN A 85 10.45 -21.72 12.07
C GLN A 85 10.11 -20.38 11.42
N SER A 86 10.95 -19.35 11.61
CA SER A 86 10.76 -18.02 11.01
C SER A 86 10.88 -18.02 9.47
N LEU A 87 11.78 -18.83 8.90
CA LEU A 87 11.90 -18.93 7.44
C LEU A 87 10.72 -19.69 6.85
N CYS A 88 10.30 -20.78 7.52
CA CYS A 88 9.11 -21.52 7.14
C CYS A 88 7.86 -20.64 7.19
N SER A 89 7.68 -19.83 8.24
CA SER A 89 6.54 -18.91 8.35
C SER A 89 6.56 -17.86 7.25
N ILE A 90 7.72 -17.30 6.90
CA ILE A 90 7.85 -16.36 5.77
C ILE A 90 7.40 -17.05 4.48
N MET A 91 7.93 -18.22 4.16
CA MET A 91 7.55 -18.96 2.95
C MET A 91 6.05 -19.27 2.91
N GLN A 92 5.45 -19.59 4.06
CA GLN A 92 4.02 -19.83 4.17
C GLN A 92 3.21 -18.56 3.90
N SER A 93 3.60 -17.41 4.49
CA SER A 93 2.95 -16.13 4.20
C SER A 93 3.03 -15.76 2.73
N TRP A 94 4.20 -15.93 2.12
CA TRP A 94 4.39 -15.73 0.68
C TRP A 94 3.48 -16.61 -0.18
N LYS A 95 3.36 -17.90 0.15
CA LYS A 95 2.46 -18.82 -0.54
C LYS A 95 0.99 -18.40 -0.39
N ASN A 96 0.59 -18.02 0.82
CA ASN A 96 -0.76 -17.56 1.12
C ASN A 96 -1.12 -16.29 0.34
N VAL A 97 -0.22 -15.30 0.35
CA VAL A 97 -0.40 -14.04 -0.40
C VAL A 97 -0.57 -14.29 -1.88
N LEU A 98 0.31 -15.11 -2.49
CA LEU A 98 0.22 -15.45 -3.90
C LEU A 98 -1.12 -16.13 -4.22
N SER A 99 -1.52 -17.11 -3.40
CA SER A 99 -2.81 -17.80 -3.58
C SER A 99 -3.99 -16.84 -3.51
N LEU A 100 -3.99 -15.92 -2.53
CA LEU A 100 -5.06 -14.95 -2.35
C LEU A 100 -5.10 -13.93 -3.48
N MET A 101 -3.94 -13.46 -3.97
CA MET A 101 -3.88 -12.57 -5.13
C MET A 101 -4.42 -13.24 -6.40
N THR A 102 -4.08 -14.51 -6.62
CA THR A 102 -4.62 -15.27 -7.75
C THR A 102 -6.14 -15.38 -7.64
N SER A 103 -6.68 -15.66 -6.45
CA SER A 103 -8.14 -15.68 -6.22
C SER A 103 -8.78 -14.32 -6.48
N ILE A 104 -8.17 -13.23 -6.01
CA ILE A 104 -8.65 -11.85 -6.21
C ILE A 104 -8.66 -11.47 -7.69
N ALA A 105 -7.58 -11.77 -8.42
CA ALA A 105 -7.49 -11.52 -9.85
C ALA A 105 -8.55 -12.31 -10.64
N ALA A 106 -8.70 -13.60 -10.33
CA ALA A 106 -9.70 -14.46 -10.97
C ALA A 106 -11.13 -13.98 -10.71
N ARG A 107 -11.44 -13.56 -9.47
CA ARG A 107 -12.76 -13.01 -9.13
C ARG A 107 -13.05 -11.75 -9.91
N ARG A 108 -12.07 -10.83 -9.99
CA ARG A 108 -12.23 -9.59 -10.76
C ARG A 108 -12.40 -9.87 -12.25
N GLN A 109 -11.75 -10.89 -12.80
CA GLN A 109 -11.93 -11.30 -14.21
C GLN A 109 -13.35 -11.82 -14.47
N ALA A 110 -13.89 -12.61 -13.55
CA ALA A 110 -15.26 -13.11 -13.64
C ALA A 110 -16.29 -11.95 -13.55
N GLU A 111 -16.09 -11.00 -12.62
CA GLU A 111 -16.91 -9.80 -12.48
C GLU A 111 -16.92 -8.97 -13.79
N LEU A 112 -15.75 -8.72 -14.39
CA LEU A 112 -15.63 -7.97 -15.65
C LEU A 112 -16.25 -8.69 -16.85
N SER A 113 -16.14 -10.02 -16.92
CA SER A 113 -16.76 -10.81 -17.99
C SER A 113 -18.29 -10.69 -17.98
N LEU A 114 -18.88 -10.50 -16.80
CA LEU A 114 -20.32 -10.25 -16.64
C LEU A 114 -20.70 -8.80 -16.96
N GLU A 115 -19.86 -7.83 -16.58
CA GLU A 115 -20.11 -6.39 -16.79
C GLU A 115 -19.94 -5.92 -18.25
N LYS A 116 -19.12 -6.61 -19.07
CA LYS A 116 -18.97 -6.31 -20.51
C LYS A 116 -20.29 -6.31 -21.30
N HIS A 117 -21.37 -6.87 -20.75
CA HIS A 117 -22.71 -6.82 -21.35
C HIS A 117 -23.48 -5.51 -21.10
N PHE A 118 -23.03 -4.60 -20.22
CA PHE A 118 -23.80 -3.41 -19.79
C PHE A 118 -23.17 -2.04 -20.09
N GLY A 119 -22.10 -1.98 -20.90
CA GLY A 119 -21.56 -0.72 -21.42
C GLY A 119 -20.44 -0.10 -20.57
N ASP A 120 -19.61 0.68 -21.25
CA ASP A 120 -18.29 1.23 -20.87
C ASP A 120 -18.20 1.77 -19.43
N GLY A 121 -17.91 0.88 -18.48
CA GLY A 121 -17.62 1.21 -17.10
C GLY A 121 -16.20 1.73 -16.98
N ASN A 122 -16.07 3.01 -16.61
CA ASN A 122 -14.81 3.69 -16.31
C ASN A 122 -13.88 2.80 -15.45
N ILE A 123 -12.84 2.22 -16.06
CA ILE A 123 -11.89 1.32 -15.39
C ILE A 123 -11.17 2.10 -14.27
N ALA A 124 -11.65 1.93 -13.03
CA ALA A 124 -11.31 2.84 -11.94
C ALA A 124 -10.00 2.50 -11.22
N ASP A 125 -9.59 1.23 -11.18
CA ASP A 125 -8.42 0.77 -10.40
C ASP A 125 -7.39 -0.02 -11.24
N LEU A 126 -6.16 -0.13 -10.71
CA LEU A 126 -5.03 -0.76 -11.38
C LEU A 126 -5.24 -2.27 -11.57
N LEU A 127 -5.89 -2.94 -10.61
CA LEU A 127 -6.24 -4.36 -10.73
C LEU A 127 -7.12 -4.61 -11.95
N THR A 128 -8.14 -3.78 -12.13
CA THR A 128 -9.09 -3.87 -13.24
C THR A 128 -8.39 -3.69 -14.59
N LYS A 129 -7.36 -2.83 -14.66
CA LYS A 129 -6.49 -2.69 -15.85
C LYS A 129 -5.64 -3.93 -16.11
N LEU A 130 -5.01 -4.48 -15.07
CA LEU A 130 -4.18 -5.69 -15.20
C LEU A 130 -5.01 -6.89 -15.67
N VAL A 131 -6.21 -7.06 -15.10
CA VAL A 131 -7.12 -8.14 -15.49
C VAL A 131 -7.69 -7.91 -16.87
N SER A 132 -8.11 -6.69 -17.23
CA SER A 132 -8.57 -6.41 -18.60
C SER A 132 -7.51 -6.68 -19.68
N ALA A 133 -6.23 -6.61 -19.32
CA ALA A 133 -5.12 -6.94 -20.21
C ALA A 133 -4.98 -8.44 -20.51
N THR A 134 -5.74 -9.33 -19.85
CA THR A 134 -5.78 -10.76 -20.20
C THR A 134 -6.67 -11.06 -21.40
N ASP A 135 -7.64 -10.18 -21.71
CA ASP A 135 -8.72 -10.46 -22.67
C ASP A 135 -8.36 -10.16 -24.14
N GLY A 136 -7.07 -10.15 -24.48
CA GLY A 136 -6.58 -9.85 -25.82
C GLY A 136 -6.06 -11.08 -26.57
N ALA A 137 -6.35 -11.17 -27.87
CA ALA A 137 -5.67 -12.12 -28.77
C ALA A 137 -4.29 -11.60 -29.25
N ASN A 138 -3.83 -10.46 -28.73
CA ASN A 138 -2.55 -9.86 -29.11
C ASN A 138 -1.41 -10.46 -28.27
N LYS A 139 -0.19 -10.46 -28.82
CA LYS A 139 1.04 -10.99 -28.19
C LYS A 139 1.46 -10.33 -26.86
N TYR A 140 0.68 -9.36 -26.37
CA TYR A 140 0.91 -8.61 -25.14
C TYR A 140 -0.16 -8.90 -24.08
N ALA A 141 -1.08 -9.84 -24.34
CA ALA A 141 -2.05 -10.26 -23.34
C ALA A 141 -1.33 -10.91 -22.15
N LEU A 142 -1.75 -10.55 -20.94
CA LEU A 142 -1.16 -11.10 -19.73
C LEU A 142 -1.73 -12.48 -19.43
N GLU A 143 -0.86 -13.39 -19.01
CA GLU A 143 -1.27 -14.64 -18.38
C GLU A 143 -1.73 -14.38 -16.92
N PRO A 144 -2.61 -15.22 -16.34
CA PRO A 144 -3.07 -15.03 -14.95
C PRO A 144 -1.94 -14.99 -13.92
N ALA A 145 -0.86 -15.76 -14.16
CA ALA A 145 0.34 -15.72 -13.33
C ALA A 145 1.09 -14.39 -13.46
N GLU A 146 1.10 -13.78 -14.65
CA GLU A 146 1.72 -12.47 -14.88
C GLU A 146 0.91 -11.34 -14.24
N VAL A 147 -0.43 -11.43 -14.25
CA VAL A 147 -1.29 -10.50 -13.49
C VAL A 147 -0.91 -10.56 -12.00
N THR A 148 -0.86 -11.76 -11.42
CA THR A 148 -0.50 -11.96 -10.01
C THR A 148 0.91 -11.42 -9.72
N ALA A 149 1.89 -11.68 -10.58
CA ALA A 149 3.26 -11.18 -10.42
C ALA A 149 3.35 -9.65 -10.52
N ASN A 150 2.58 -9.02 -11.43
CA ASN A 150 2.50 -7.57 -11.54
C ASN A 150 1.84 -6.94 -10.31
N MET A 151 0.74 -7.52 -9.81
CA MET A 151 0.10 -7.07 -8.56
C MET A 151 1.12 -7.06 -7.42
N MET A 152 1.85 -8.17 -7.25
CA MET A 152 2.83 -8.31 -6.19
C MET A 152 3.99 -7.32 -6.33
N SER A 153 4.49 -7.14 -7.55
CA SER A 153 5.58 -6.19 -7.85
C SER A 153 5.18 -4.74 -7.52
N LEU A 154 3.96 -4.33 -7.90
CA LEU A 154 3.46 -2.97 -7.66
C LEU A 154 3.19 -2.71 -6.17
N LEU A 155 2.66 -3.71 -5.44
CA LEU A 155 2.47 -3.62 -4.00
C LEU A 155 3.79 -3.41 -3.27
N PHE A 156 4.81 -4.21 -3.58
CA PHE A 156 6.11 -4.08 -2.93
C PHE A 156 6.82 -2.78 -3.31
N ALA A 157 6.80 -2.41 -4.59
CA ALA A 157 7.40 -1.17 -5.05
C ALA A 157 6.78 0.05 -4.34
N GLY A 158 5.45 0.11 -4.25
CA GLY A 158 4.74 1.23 -3.66
C GLY A 158 4.80 1.28 -2.12
N ASN A 159 4.95 0.14 -1.45
CA ASN A 159 4.93 0.08 0.01
C ASN A 159 6.29 0.44 0.64
N GLU A 160 7.32 -0.37 0.34
CA GLU A 160 8.59 -0.30 1.06
C GLU A 160 9.32 1.02 0.79
N THR A 161 9.41 1.41 -0.48
CA THR A 161 10.13 2.61 -0.90
C THR A 161 9.46 3.89 -0.41
N THR A 162 8.13 3.98 -0.52
CA THR A 162 7.38 5.16 -0.05
C THR A 162 7.42 5.27 1.47
N SER A 163 7.32 4.16 2.20
CA SER A 163 7.43 4.17 3.67
C SER A 163 8.80 4.70 4.11
N SER A 164 9.87 4.19 3.50
CA SER A 164 11.23 4.60 3.79
C SER A 164 11.50 6.07 3.41
N ALA A 165 10.96 6.53 2.27
CA ALA A 165 11.03 7.93 1.86
C ALA A 165 10.33 8.84 2.87
N LEU A 166 9.08 8.52 3.25
CA LEU A 166 8.34 9.30 4.26
C LEU A 166 9.05 9.32 5.61
N LEU A 167 9.61 8.18 6.05
CA LEU A 167 10.36 8.10 7.30
C LEU A 167 11.59 9.01 7.25
N SER A 168 12.31 8.98 6.13
CA SER A 168 13.48 9.83 5.90
C SER A 168 13.11 11.31 5.88
N THR A 169 12.05 11.69 5.17
CA THR A 169 11.53 13.06 5.12
C THR A 169 11.15 13.57 6.51
N ILE A 170 10.35 12.80 7.27
CA ILE A 170 9.93 13.21 8.62
C ILE A 170 11.14 13.32 9.56
N THR A 171 12.08 12.37 9.48
CA THR A 171 13.31 12.41 10.27
C THR A 171 14.15 13.64 9.95
N LEU A 172 14.32 13.98 8.67
CA LEU A 172 15.06 15.16 8.24
C LEU A 172 14.40 16.46 8.69
N LEU A 173 13.07 16.56 8.62
CA LEU A 173 12.33 17.71 9.12
C LEU A 173 12.50 17.87 10.64
N ALA A 174 12.43 16.77 11.40
CA ALA A 174 12.64 16.80 12.85
C ALA A 174 14.07 17.26 13.23
N LEU A 175 15.06 16.95 12.39
CA LEU A 175 16.45 17.40 12.57
C LEU A 175 16.70 18.85 12.11
N HIS A 176 15.79 19.44 11.32
CA HIS A 176 15.90 20.81 10.81
C HIS A 176 14.62 21.62 11.15
N PRO A 177 14.43 22.03 12.43
CA PRO A 177 13.22 22.69 12.88
C PRO A 177 12.86 23.96 12.10
N ASP A 178 13.85 24.71 11.63
CA ASP A 178 13.63 25.90 10.80
C ASP A 178 12.97 25.56 9.46
N GLU A 179 13.36 24.44 8.83
CA GLU A 179 12.74 23.97 7.58
C GLU A 179 11.37 23.34 7.84
N GLN A 180 11.21 22.63 8.96
CA GLN A 180 9.92 22.11 9.40
C GLN A 180 8.90 23.24 9.62
N GLU A 181 9.28 24.31 10.32
CA GLU A 181 8.40 25.45 10.57
C GLU A 181 8.00 26.14 9.26
N LYS A 182 8.96 26.33 8.34
CA LYS A 182 8.70 26.87 7.00
C LYS A 182 7.71 26.03 6.20
N ALA A 183 7.83 24.70 6.25
CA ALA A 183 6.91 23.78 5.58
C ALA A 183 5.52 23.80 6.23
N TYR A 184 5.45 23.82 7.57
CA TYR A 184 4.21 23.91 8.33
C TYR A 184 3.42 25.19 8.00
N GLN A 185 4.09 26.35 8.01
CA GLN A 185 3.46 27.64 7.66
C GLN A 185 2.97 27.67 6.20
N GLU A 186 3.70 27.03 5.28
CA GLU A 186 3.23 26.88 3.88
C GLU A 186 1.94 26.04 3.82
N ILE A 187 1.89 24.91 4.52
CA ILE A 187 0.71 24.04 4.56
C ILE A 187 -0.51 24.80 5.10
N LEU A 188 -0.36 25.53 6.21
CA LEU A 188 -1.46 26.34 6.78
C LEU A 188 -1.98 27.40 5.81
N ARG A 189 -1.09 28.01 5.01
CA ARG A 189 -1.46 29.04 4.04
C ARG A 189 -2.15 28.46 2.81
N GLU A 190 -1.63 27.36 2.25
CA GLU A 190 -2.07 26.83 0.96
C GLU A 190 -3.19 25.80 1.07
N ALA A 191 -3.27 25.10 2.20
CA ALA A 191 -4.20 24.00 2.47
C ALA A 191 -5.01 24.23 3.77
N PRO A 192 -5.82 25.31 3.87
CA PRO A 192 -6.62 25.56 5.06
C PRO A 192 -7.60 24.40 5.34
N CYS A 193 -7.69 23.99 6.61
CA CYS A 193 -8.34 22.75 7.09
C CYS A 193 -9.79 22.49 6.62
N LYS A 194 -10.50 23.48 6.05
CA LYS A 194 -11.90 23.35 5.63
C LYS A 194 -12.10 22.73 4.25
N GLU A 195 -11.13 22.84 3.35
CA GLU A 195 -11.28 22.36 1.95
C GLU A 195 -10.58 21.02 1.68
N GLY A 196 -9.76 20.54 2.62
CA GLY A 196 -8.95 19.35 2.43
C GLY A 196 -7.82 19.54 1.40
N LEU A 197 -6.93 18.54 1.29
CA LEU A 197 -5.88 18.53 0.28
C LEU A 197 -6.46 18.09 -1.07
N SER A 198 -6.50 19.00 -2.03
CA SER A 198 -6.79 18.70 -3.43
C SER A 198 -5.51 18.61 -4.27
N LEU A 199 -5.57 18.03 -5.47
CA LEU A 199 -4.42 17.97 -6.39
C LEU A 199 -3.92 19.38 -6.80
N SER A 200 -4.85 20.34 -6.92
CA SER A 200 -4.49 21.72 -7.23
C SER A 200 -3.82 22.40 -6.04
N THR A 201 -4.22 22.06 -4.81
CA THR A 201 -3.58 22.53 -3.58
C THR A 201 -2.18 21.93 -3.41
N SER A 202 -1.99 20.64 -3.65
CA SER A 202 -0.65 20.01 -3.54
C SER A 202 0.36 20.62 -4.51
N ALA A 203 -0.08 21.06 -5.70
CA ALA A 203 0.79 21.72 -6.67
C ALA A 203 1.33 23.08 -6.19
N ARG A 204 0.68 23.71 -5.19
CA ARG A 204 1.10 25.00 -4.61
C ARG A 204 2.12 24.87 -3.48
N LEU A 205 2.34 23.68 -2.93
CA LEU A 205 3.29 23.42 -1.85
C LEU A 205 4.73 23.39 -2.38
N ARG A 206 5.38 24.56 -2.48
CA ARG A 206 6.71 24.71 -3.08
C ARG A 206 7.84 24.30 -2.14
N ARG A 207 7.61 24.31 -0.82
CA ARG A 207 8.59 23.92 0.20
C ARG A 207 8.42 22.47 0.63
N VAL A 208 7.20 21.96 0.69
CA VAL A 208 6.97 20.53 1.01
C VAL A 208 7.45 19.63 -0.13
N ARG A 209 7.25 20.03 -1.39
CA ARG A 209 7.57 19.17 -2.55
C ARG A 209 9.06 18.80 -2.67
N PRO A 210 10.03 19.69 -2.42
CA PRO A 210 11.46 19.32 -2.39
C PRO A 210 11.89 18.46 -1.20
N CYS A 211 11.05 18.33 -0.15
CA CYS A 211 11.35 17.47 1.00
C CYS A 211 11.06 15.98 0.74
N LEU A 212 10.34 15.67 -0.36
CA LEU A 212 9.96 14.34 -0.81
C LEU A 212 10.89 13.86 -1.93
#